data_AF-A0A1H9MDP1-F1
#
_entry.id   AF-A0A1H9MDP1-F1
#
_cell.length_a   1.000
_cell.length_b   1.000
_cell.length_c   1.000
_cell.angle_alpha   90.00
_cell.angle_beta   90.00
_cell.angle_gamma   90.00
#
_symmetry.space_group_name_H-M   'P 1'
#
loop_
_entity.id
_entity.type
_entity.pdbx_description
1 polymer ?
#
loop_
_entity_poly.entity_id
_entity_poly.type
_entity_poly.pdbx_seq_one_letter_code
_entity_poly.pdbx_strand_id
1 'polypeptide(L)'
;MNKFKEGCGIAFICLILCLIFGASLDVFEGYFLFDDEFTFLPALLMFYTAYKILFNKYRDTKAYEVGSIIIKAFLILFTFVFGLGFATEYLFRDANFISLLFGLGMSYLAYIILFPKSMRLANFTFHKPIKQDHNLPPLSRKRQKIYQESGLTDEEIIFFRQELAKAKKQLVDIEASFWRNNKLTAIARRHNMVAILRDYFKELADNPNRLNEGTNFLYSYIPSLHDLIDKYLEIDNHVSKTQLTYRTLDKTAETIDALCQTIEDDYLAFQKDDFKDAEIEIELARQKMQQATTAKDFNPADGKDNHDDDFENSFDNF
;
A
#
# COMPACT_ATOMS: atom_id res chain seq x y z
N MET A 1 21.93 0.28 -24.46
CA MET A 1 22.22 1.53 -25.18
C MET A 1 21.49 1.62 -26.54
N ASN A 2 21.44 0.56 -27.36
CA ASN A 2 20.71 0.58 -28.64
C ASN A 2 19.19 0.84 -28.53
N LYS A 3 18.48 0.16 -27.62
CA LYS A 3 17.02 0.37 -27.43
C LYS A 3 16.64 1.80 -26.99
N PHE A 4 17.55 2.51 -26.34
CA PHE A 4 17.33 3.92 -25.94
C PHE A 4 17.50 4.88 -27.12
N LYS A 5 18.51 4.65 -27.97
CA LYS A 5 18.69 5.40 -29.23
C LYS A 5 17.54 5.15 -30.21
N GLU A 6 17.05 3.92 -30.31
CA GLU A 6 15.88 3.57 -31.13
C GLU A 6 14.60 4.25 -30.63
N GLY A 7 14.38 4.26 -29.31
CA GLY A 7 13.24 4.96 -28.69
C GLY A 7 13.27 6.49 -28.91
N CYS A 8 14.44 7.12 -28.80
CA CYS A 8 14.62 8.54 -29.12
C CYS A 8 14.42 8.84 -30.61
N GLY A 9 14.91 7.98 -31.50
CA GLY A 9 14.71 8.14 -32.95
C GLY A 9 13.25 8.10 -33.35
N ILE A 10 12.47 7.17 -32.77
CA ILE A 10 11.03 7.07 -33.02
C ILE A 10 10.27 8.25 -32.42
N ALA A 11 10.64 8.73 -31.22
CA ALA A 11 10.04 9.93 -30.64
C ALA A 11 10.29 11.19 -31.49
N PHE A 12 11.47 11.31 -32.10
CA PHE A 12 11.81 12.39 -33.03
C PHE A 12 11.01 12.29 -34.34
N ILE A 13 10.83 11.08 -34.88
CA ILE A 13 9.99 10.84 -36.06
C ILE A 13 8.53 11.18 -35.76
N CYS A 14 8.00 10.83 -34.57
CA CYS A 14 6.64 11.22 -34.17
C CYS A 14 6.49 12.74 -34.03
N LEU A 15 7.50 13.44 -33.49
CA LEU A 15 7.50 14.89 -33.38
C LEU A 15 7.48 15.55 -34.76
N ILE A 16 8.26 15.02 -35.71
CA ILE A 16 8.25 15.45 -37.11
C ILE A 16 6.89 15.17 -37.78
N LEU A 17 6.31 13.98 -37.57
CA LEU A 17 4.98 13.66 -38.10
C LEU A 17 3.88 14.56 -37.51
N CYS A 18 3.97 14.90 -36.22
CA CYS A 18 3.08 15.87 -35.58
C CYS A 18 3.25 17.29 -36.15
N LEU A 19 4.48 17.72 -36.44
CA LEU A 19 4.76 19.01 -37.08
C LEU A 19 4.28 19.04 -38.53
N ILE A 20 4.44 17.96 -39.29
CA ILE A 20 3.93 17.82 -40.67
C ILE A 20 2.40 17.81 -40.67
N PHE A 21 1.77 17.13 -39.72
CA PHE A 21 0.32 17.13 -39.55
C PHE A 21 -0.20 18.52 -39.14
N GLY A 22 0.50 19.22 -38.25
CA GLY A 22 0.22 20.61 -37.89
C GLY A 22 0.32 21.58 -39.07
N ALA A 23 1.38 21.48 -39.87
CA ALA A 23 1.55 22.31 -41.07
C ALA A 23 0.54 21.98 -42.18
N SER A 24 0.01 20.75 -42.20
CA SER A 24 -1.05 20.34 -43.12
C SER A 24 -2.43 20.89 -42.70
N LEU A 25 -2.61 21.26 -41.43
CA LEU A 25 -3.82 21.92 -40.91
C LEU A 25 -3.90 23.40 -41.32
N ASP A 26 -2.78 24.13 -41.41
CA ASP A 26 -2.73 25.49 -41.97
C ASP A 26 -3.15 25.52 -43.46
N VAL A 27 -2.87 24.45 -44.21
CA VAL A 27 -3.34 24.30 -45.61
C VAL A 27 -4.84 23.98 -45.67
N PHE A 28 -5.40 23.41 -44.60
CA PHE A 28 -6.81 23.01 -44.50
C PHE A 28 -7.74 24.16 -44.11
N GLU A 29 -7.24 25.19 -43.41
CA GLU A 29 -7.99 26.42 -43.08
C GLU A 29 -8.52 27.14 -44.33
N GLY A 30 -7.83 26.99 -45.47
CA GLY A 30 -8.26 27.59 -46.75
C GLY A 30 -9.36 26.84 -47.50
N TYR A 31 -9.73 25.61 -47.11
CA TYR A 31 -10.56 24.73 -47.94
C TYR A 31 -11.87 24.22 -47.30
N PHE A 32 -12.12 24.44 -46.01
CA PHE A 32 -13.30 23.90 -45.33
C PHE A 32 -14.27 24.97 -44.84
N LEU A 33 -15.07 25.50 -45.77
CA LEU A 33 -16.41 26.03 -45.50
C LEU A 33 -17.41 24.86 -45.40
N PHE A 34 -17.26 23.96 -44.42
CA PHE A 34 -18.22 22.87 -44.21
C PHE A 34 -18.43 22.57 -42.71
N ASP A 35 -19.72 22.54 -42.34
CA ASP A 35 -20.38 22.39 -41.03
C ASP A 35 -20.05 21.14 -40.18
N ASP A 36 -18.92 20.47 -40.36
CA ASP A 36 -18.62 19.24 -39.63
C ASP A 36 -17.83 19.51 -38.34
N GLU A 37 -18.56 19.94 -37.30
CA GLU A 37 -18.07 20.18 -35.92
C GLU A 37 -17.55 18.90 -35.21
N PHE A 38 -17.61 17.71 -35.84
CA PHE A 38 -17.45 16.41 -35.14
C PHE A 38 -16.27 15.52 -35.57
N THR A 39 -15.48 15.91 -36.56
CA THR A 39 -14.46 15.00 -37.18
C THR A 39 -13.10 14.99 -36.47
N PHE A 40 -12.79 16.00 -35.64
CA PHE A 40 -11.45 16.16 -35.06
C PHE A 40 -11.20 15.37 -33.77
N LEU A 41 -12.22 15.23 -32.91
CA LEU A 41 -12.10 14.46 -31.66
C LEU A 41 -11.81 12.96 -31.90
N PRO A 42 -12.47 12.29 -32.88
CA PRO A 42 -12.15 10.91 -33.24
C PRO A 42 -10.73 10.75 -33.79
N ALA A 43 -10.25 11.72 -34.58
CA ALA A 43 -8.89 11.68 -35.14
C ALA A 43 -7.81 11.79 -34.05
N LEU A 44 -7.99 12.68 -33.06
CA LEU A 44 -7.12 12.79 -31.87
C LEU A 44 -7.12 11.51 -31.04
N LEU A 45 -8.29 10.91 -30.84
CA LEU A 45 -8.42 9.66 -30.09
C LEU A 45 -7.77 8.48 -30.83
N MET A 46 -7.93 8.41 -32.16
CA MET A 46 -7.23 7.44 -33.01
C MET A 46 -5.72 7.63 -32.94
N PHE A 47 -5.22 8.86 -32.99
CA PHE A 47 -3.79 9.14 -32.87
C PHE A 47 -3.23 8.74 -31.50
N TYR A 48 -3.92 9.08 -30.42
CA TYR A 48 -3.53 8.69 -29.06
C TYR A 48 -3.53 7.17 -28.85
N THR A 49 -4.54 6.47 -29.37
CA THR A 49 -4.63 5.01 -29.27
C THR A 49 -3.56 4.32 -30.13
N ALA A 50 -3.32 4.78 -31.35
CA ALA A 50 -2.25 4.29 -32.21
C ALA A 50 -0.86 4.46 -31.57
N TYR A 51 -0.59 5.64 -30.99
CA TYR A 51 0.64 5.88 -30.22
C TYR A 51 0.77 4.89 -29.06
N LYS A 52 -0.30 4.74 -28.25
CA LYS A 52 -0.29 3.84 -27.10
C LYS A 52 -0.02 2.39 -27.49
N ILE A 53 -0.55 1.94 -28.63
CA ILE A 53 -0.31 0.59 -29.18
C ILE A 53 1.15 0.46 -29.64
N LEU A 54 1.66 1.40 -30.43
CA LEU A 54 3.04 1.37 -30.97
C LEU A 54 4.10 1.42 -29.86
N PHE A 55 3.87 2.24 -28.83
CA PHE A 55 4.81 2.40 -27.72
C PHE A 55 4.61 1.38 -26.59
N ASN A 56 3.56 0.56 -26.63
CA ASN A 56 3.31 -0.49 -25.63
C ASN A 56 4.48 -1.50 -25.53
N LYS A 57 5.22 -1.70 -26.64
CA LYS A 57 6.41 -2.58 -26.71
C LYS A 57 7.60 -2.06 -25.90
N TYR A 58 7.62 -0.77 -25.56
CA TYR A 58 8.70 -0.11 -24.82
C TYR A 58 8.31 0.24 -23.37
N ARG A 59 7.18 -0.30 -22.88
CA ARG A 59 6.55 0.04 -21.59
C ARG A 59 7.51 0.09 -20.39
N ASP A 60 8.52 -0.78 -20.33
CA ASP A 60 9.45 -0.87 -19.20
C ASP A 60 10.72 -0.01 -19.35
N THR A 61 10.76 0.87 -20.36
CA THR A 61 11.90 1.77 -20.59
C THR A 61 11.57 3.20 -20.20
N LYS A 62 12.57 3.94 -19.68
CA LYS A 62 12.44 5.38 -19.39
C LYS A 62 12.02 6.21 -20.62
N ALA A 63 12.25 5.71 -21.83
CA ALA A 63 11.81 6.34 -23.08
C ALA A 63 10.27 6.34 -23.23
N TYR A 64 9.58 5.30 -22.76
CA TYR A 64 8.11 5.26 -22.75
C TYR A 64 7.52 6.28 -21.80
N GLU A 65 8.11 6.42 -20.60
CA GLU A 65 7.68 7.39 -19.60
C GLU A 65 7.79 8.81 -20.16
N VAL A 66 8.97 9.19 -20.66
CA VAL A 66 9.22 10.51 -21.27
C VAL A 66 8.35 10.74 -22.51
N GLY A 67 8.25 9.77 -23.42
CA GLY A 67 7.44 9.89 -24.63
C GLY A 67 5.95 10.07 -24.32
N SER A 68 5.43 9.37 -23.31
CA SER A 68 4.03 9.48 -22.90
C SER A 68 3.70 10.86 -22.30
N ILE A 69 4.67 11.48 -21.63
CA ILE A 69 4.53 12.84 -21.09
C ILE A 69 4.50 13.86 -22.22
N ILE A 70 5.43 13.75 -23.18
CA ILE A 70 5.53 14.66 -24.33
C ILE A 70 4.23 14.66 -25.14
N ILE A 71 3.66 13.49 -25.42
CA ILE A 71 2.42 13.41 -26.22
C ILE A 71 1.21 13.91 -25.46
N LYS A 72 1.13 13.68 -24.14
CA LYS A 72 0.07 14.29 -23.33
C LYS A 72 0.19 15.81 -23.33
N ALA A 73 1.39 16.35 -23.17
CA ALA A 73 1.63 17.79 -23.24
C ALA A 73 1.22 18.37 -24.60
N PHE A 74 1.55 17.67 -25.69
CA PHE A 74 1.12 18.04 -27.04
C PHE A 74 -0.40 18.03 -27.20
N LEU A 75 -1.09 16.98 -26.74
CA LEU A 75 -2.55 16.90 -26.80
C LEU A 75 -3.22 18.02 -26.02
N ILE A 76 -2.71 18.37 -24.84
CA ILE A 76 -3.23 19.47 -24.03
C ILE A 76 -3.02 20.81 -24.72
N LEU A 77 -1.80 21.06 -25.22
CA LEU A 77 -1.48 22.29 -25.94
C LEU A 77 -2.34 22.41 -27.20
N PHE A 78 -2.51 21.32 -27.94
CA PHE A 78 -3.35 21.26 -29.13
C PHE A 78 -4.81 21.57 -28.80
N THR A 79 -5.41 20.89 -27.81
CA THR A 79 -6.79 21.17 -27.37
C THR A 79 -6.95 22.59 -26.85
N PHE A 80 -5.94 23.15 -26.17
CA PHE A 80 -5.95 24.52 -25.69
C PHE A 80 -5.92 25.55 -26.82
N VAL A 81 -5.01 25.40 -27.79
CA VAL A 81 -4.89 26.30 -28.95
C VAL A 81 -6.14 26.23 -29.83
N PHE A 82 -6.62 25.02 -30.12
CA PHE A 82 -7.86 24.84 -30.89
C PHE A 82 -9.08 25.36 -30.14
N GLY A 83 -9.16 25.11 -28.83
CA GLY A 83 -10.24 25.60 -27.98
C GLY A 83 -10.27 27.13 -27.88
N LEU A 84 -9.10 27.79 -27.86
CA LEU A 84 -9.00 29.25 -27.93
C LEU A 84 -9.43 29.79 -29.30
N GLY A 85 -9.01 29.17 -30.40
CA GLY A 85 -9.43 29.54 -31.76
C GLY A 85 -10.95 29.44 -31.94
N PHE A 86 -11.52 28.30 -31.52
CA PHE A 86 -12.98 28.10 -31.50
C PHE A 86 -13.70 29.13 -30.63
N ALA A 87 -13.17 29.42 -29.43
CA ALA A 87 -13.76 30.41 -28.55
C ALA A 87 -13.75 31.80 -29.16
N THR A 88 -12.67 32.20 -29.85
CA THR A 88 -12.63 33.49 -30.55
C THR A 88 -13.67 33.57 -31.66
N GLU A 89 -13.81 32.53 -32.49
CA GLU A 89 -14.76 32.55 -33.60
C GLU A 89 -16.24 32.50 -33.14
N TYR A 90 -16.54 31.74 -32.08
CA TYR A 90 -17.89 31.70 -31.48
C TYR A 90 -18.23 32.95 -30.65
N LEU A 91 -17.27 33.54 -29.90
CA LEU A 91 -17.50 34.77 -29.13
C LEU A 91 -17.81 35.97 -30.03
N PHE A 92 -17.25 36.02 -31.24
CA PHE A 92 -17.50 37.09 -32.21
C PHE A 92 -18.80 36.92 -33.00
N ARG A 93 -19.33 35.70 -33.14
CA ARG A 93 -20.50 35.40 -33.99
C ARG A 93 -21.84 35.47 -33.27
N ASP A 94 -21.96 34.93 -32.05
CA ASP A 94 -23.17 35.05 -31.20
C ASP A 94 -22.82 34.80 -29.73
N ALA A 95 -23.03 35.80 -28.87
CA ALA A 95 -22.65 35.78 -27.45
C ALA A 95 -23.60 34.91 -26.58
N ASN A 96 -23.62 33.59 -26.81
CA ASN A 96 -24.41 32.67 -26.03
C ASN A 96 -23.55 32.01 -24.94
N PHE A 97 -23.79 32.38 -23.68
CA PHE A 97 -23.14 31.85 -22.46
C PHE A 97 -23.03 30.31 -22.41
N ILE A 98 -23.92 29.61 -23.10
CA ILE A 98 -23.97 28.15 -23.19
C ILE A 98 -22.76 27.56 -23.93
N SER A 99 -22.26 28.19 -25.00
CA SER A 99 -21.10 27.70 -25.75
C SER A 99 -19.81 27.79 -24.92
N LEU A 100 -19.69 28.82 -24.09
CA LEU A 100 -18.58 29.01 -23.15
C LEU A 100 -18.57 27.94 -22.06
N LEU A 101 -19.73 27.59 -21.50
CA LEU A 101 -19.85 26.49 -20.53
C LEU A 101 -19.52 25.12 -21.16
N PHE A 102 -19.90 24.91 -22.42
CA PHE A 102 -19.61 23.67 -23.13
C PHE A 102 -18.11 23.53 -23.42
N GLY A 103 -17.44 24.60 -23.87
CA GLY A 103 -15.99 24.61 -24.09
C GLY A 103 -15.19 24.34 -22.81
N LEU A 104 -15.56 24.98 -21.70
CA LEU A 104 -14.95 24.72 -20.40
C LEU A 104 -15.20 23.28 -19.92
N GLY A 105 -16.43 22.77 -20.11
CA GLY A 105 -16.79 21.38 -19.77
C GLY A 105 -15.99 20.35 -20.56
N MET A 106 -15.80 20.56 -21.86
CA MET A 106 -15.03 19.67 -22.73
C MET A 106 -13.53 19.69 -22.40
N SER A 107 -12.98 20.87 -22.08
CA SER A 107 -11.58 20.98 -21.62
C SER A 107 -11.36 20.25 -20.28
N TYR A 108 -12.34 20.32 -19.38
CA TYR A 108 -12.31 19.63 -18.09
C TYR A 108 -12.43 18.10 -18.25
N LEU A 109 -13.31 17.62 -19.13
CA LEU A 109 -13.41 16.18 -19.45
C LEU A 109 -12.13 15.64 -20.08
N ALA A 110 -11.50 16.39 -20.99
CA ALA A 110 -10.22 16.01 -21.58
C ALA A 110 -9.12 15.92 -20.52
N TYR A 111 -9.08 16.85 -19.56
CA TYR A 111 -8.16 16.82 -18.43
C TYR A 111 -8.33 15.55 -17.57
N ILE A 112 -9.57 15.15 -17.25
CA ILE A 112 -9.86 13.93 -16.49
C ILE A 112 -9.33 12.68 -17.21
N ILE A 113 -9.52 12.60 -18.53
CA ILE A 113 -9.09 11.46 -19.34
C ILE A 113 -7.56 11.37 -19.43
N LEU A 114 -6.86 12.51 -19.51
CA LEU A 114 -5.41 12.57 -19.68
C LEU A 114 -4.63 12.38 -18.36
N PHE A 115 -5.21 12.81 -17.24
CA PHE A 115 -4.60 12.76 -15.91
C PHE A 115 -5.41 11.98 -14.86
N PRO A 116 -5.74 10.70 -15.08
CA PRO A 116 -6.51 9.90 -14.12
C PRO A 116 -5.77 9.66 -12.79
N LYS A 117 -4.45 9.89 -12.73
CA LYS A 117 -3.64 9.81 -11.51
C LYS A 117 -3.56 11.14 -10.73
N SER A 118 -3.81 12.29 -11.37
CA SER A 118 -3.88 13.61 -10.71
C SER A 118 -5.09 13.67 -9.76
N MET A 119 -6.18 13.01 -10.15
CA MET A 119 -7.36 12.76 -9.31
C MET A 119 -7.13 11.59 -8.32
N ARG A 120 -5.96 11.52 -7.69
CA ARG A 120 -5.70 10.68 -6.50
C ARG A 120 -5.69 11.51 -5.21
N LEU A 121 -6.42 12.61 -5.22
CA LEU A 121 -6.70 13.40 -4.03
C LEU A 121 -8.20 13.49 -3.75
N ALA A 122 -8.89 12.35 -3.89
CA ALA A 122 -10.17 12.11 -3.27
C ALA A 122 -10.19 10.63 -2.89
N ASN A 123 -10.30 10.34 -1.60
CA ASN A 123 -10.50 9.01 -1.04
C ASN A 123 -11.88 8.48 -1.45
N PHE A 124 -12.07 8.16 -2.72
CA PHE A 124 -13.21 7.41 -3.19
C PHE A 124 -12.74 6.01 -3.56
N THR A 125 -12.98 5.09 -2.62
CA THR A 125 -12.78 3.65 -2.74
C THR A 125 -13.72 3.08 -3.81
N PHE A 126 -13.44 3.36 -5.09
CA PHE A 126 -13.97 2.56 -6.18
C PHE A 126 -13.20 1.24 -6.20
N HIS A 127 -13.86 0.19 -5.72
CA HIS A 127 -13.44 -1.19 -5.93
C HIS A 127 -13.29 -1.41 -7.44
N LYS A 128 -12.05 -1.38 -7.93
CA LYS A 128 -11.78 -1.81 -9.31
C LYS A 128 -12.23 -3.26 -9.44
N PRO A 129 -12.93 -3.62 -10.54
CA PRO A 129 -13.17 -5.03 -10.81
C PRO A 129 -11.83 -5.76 -10.84
N ILE A 130 -11.73 -6.80 -10.01
CA ILE A 130 -10.52 -7.59 -9.79
C ILE A 130 -10.14 -8.20 -11.14
N LYS A 131 -9.01 -7.74 -11.70
CA LYS A 131 -8.42 -8.43 -12.84
C LYS A 131 -7.81 -9.72 -12.30
N GLN A 132 -8.29 -10.88 -12.78
CA GLN A 132 -7.64 -12.16 -12.50
C GLN A 132 -6.17 -12.06 -12.94
N ASP A 133 -5.27 -12.03 -11.96
CA ASP A 133 -3.84 -12.18 -12.23
C ASP A 133 -3.57 -13.66 -12.48
N HIS A 134 -3.31 -14.00 -13.75
CA HIS A 134 -3.03 -15.37 -14.16
C HIS A 134 -1.66 -15.90 -13.68
N ASN A 135 -0.92 -15.15 -12.84
CA ASN A 135 0.41 -15.53 -12.32
C ASN A 135 0.41 -16.01 -10.86
N LEU A 136 -0.66 -16.66 -10.38
CA LEU A 136 -0.58 -17.35 -9.09
C LEU A 136 0.28 -18.61 -9.24
N PRO A 137 1.26 -18.86 -8.34
CA PRO A 137 2.03 -20.11 -8.38
C PRO A 137 1.10 -21.32 -8.28
N PRO A 138 1.43 -22.47 -8.90
CA PRO A 138 0.55 -23.64 -8.91
C PRO A 138 0.27 -24.13 -7.48
N LEU A 139 -0.99 -24.49 -7.22
CA LEU A 139 -1.43 -24.98 -5.91
C LEU A 139 -0.97 -26.43 -5.74
N SER A 140 -0.19 -26.71 -4.69
CA SER A 140 0.13 -28.09 -4.33
C SER A 140 -1.14 -28.82 -3.90
N ARG A 141 -1.29 -30.09 -4.30
CA ARG A 141 -2.43 -30.95 -3.94
C ARG A 141 -2.71 -30.96 -2.43
N LYS A 142 -1.66 -30.88 -1.59
CA LYS A 142 -1.79 -30.81 -0.12
C LYS A 142 -2.51 -29.54 0.34
N ARG A 143 -2.17 -28.37 -0.22
CA ARG A 143 -2.81 -27.10 0.13
C ARG A 143 -4.22 -26.98 -0.44
N GLN A 144 -4.44 -27.51 -1.63
CA GLN A 144 -5.79 -27.59 -2.20
C GLN A 144 -6.74 -28.39 -1.30
N LYS A 145 -6.26 -29.52 -0.78
CA LYS A 145 -7.03 -30.36 0.14
C LYS A 145 -7.36 -29.62 1.44
N ILE A 146 -6.39 -28.93 2.05
CA ILE A 146 -6.60 -28.10 3.25
C ILE A 146 -7.70 -27.04 3.01
N TYR A 147 -7.64 -26.35 1.87
CA TYR A 147 -8.61 -25.31 1.55
C TYR A 147 -10.01 -25.85 1.29
N GLN A 148 -10.12 -26.99 0.60
CA GLN A 148 -11.40 -27.65 0.38
C GLN A 148 -11.97 -28.22 1.68
N GLU A 149 -11.13 -28.79 2.55
CA GLU A 149 -11.53 -29.29 3.87
C GLU A 149 -11.98 -28.18 4.82
N SER A 150 -11.49 -26.95 4.62
CA SER A 150 -11.94 -25.77 5.37
C SER A 150 -13.30 -25.21 4.94
N GLY A 151 -13.93 -25.79 3.92
CA GLY A 151 -15.28 -25.43 3.46
C GLY A 151 -15.34 -24.33 2.39
N LEU A 152 -14.20 -23.92 1.83
CA LEU A 152 -14.14 -22.92 0.75
C LEU A 152 -14.48 -23.53 -0.62
N THR A 153 -15.25 -22.79 -1.41
CA THR A 153 -15.47 -23.09 -2.84
C THR A 153 -14.22 -22.80 -3.66
N ASP A 154 -14.09 -23.41 -4.84
CA ASP A 154 -12.92 -23.21 -5.71
C ASP A 154 -12.69 -21.72 -6.09
N GLU A 155 -13.77 -20.94 -6.21
CA GLU A 155 -13.73 -19.50 -6.49
C GLU A 155 -13.24 -18.69 -5.29
N GLU A 156 -13.72 -19.00 -4.09
CA GLU A 156 -13.25 -18.39 -2.85
C GLU A 156 -11.78 -18.74 -2.59
N ILE A 157 -11.34 -19.96 -2.92
CA ILE A 157 -9.93 -20.37 -2.85
C ILE A 157 -9.09 -19.50 -3.77
N ILE A 158 -9.54 -19.23 -5.00
CA ILE A 158 -8.81 -18.36 -5.94
C ILE A 158 -8.72 -16.94 -5.37
N PHE A 159 -9.83 -16.38 -4.92
CA PHE A 159 -9.88 -15.03 -4.35
C PHE A 159 -8.95 -14.90 -3.13
N PHE A 160 -9.07 -15.83 -2.18
CA PHE A 160 -8.23 -15.89 -0.99
C PHE A 160 -6.74 -15.92 -1.35
N ARG A 161 -6.35 -16.74 -2.32
CA ARG A 161 -4.97 -16.85 -2.77
C ARG A 161 -4.45 -15.58 -3.46
N GLN A 162 -5.32 -14.85 -4.15
CA GLN A 162 -4.97 -13.55 -4.73
C GLN A 162 -4.66 -12.52 -3.64
N GLU A 163 -5.52 -12.43 -2.63
CA GLU A 163 -5.33 -11.48 -1.54
C GLU A 163 -4.12 -11.83 -0.68
N LEU A 164 -3.88 -13.12 -0.39
CA LEU A 164 -2.65 -13.56 0.25
C LEU A 164 -1.40 -13.28 -0.59
N ALA A 165 -1.45 -13.48 -1.91
CA ALA A 165 -0.30 -13.19 -2.77
C ALA A 165 0.05 -11.70 -2.78
N LYS A 166 -0.97 -10.84 -2.82
CA LYS A 166 -0.83 -9.39 -2.74
C LYS A 166 -0.27 -8.95 -1.39
N ALA A 167 -0.84 -9.44 -0.29
CA ALA A 167 -0.36 -9.16 1.05
C ALA A 167 1.09 -9.62 1.25
N LYS A 168 1.45 -10.81 0.76
CA LYS A 168 2.82 -11.32 0.80
C LYS A 168 3.82 -10.39 0.11
N LYS A 169 3.44 -9.84 -1.04
CA LYS A 169 4.31 -8.88 -1.76
C LYS A 169 4.57 -7.64 -0.91
N GLN A 170 3.51 -7.05 -0.37
CA GLN A 170 3.61 -5.87 0.50
C GLN A 170 4.43 -6.17 1.76
N LEU A 171 4.30 -7.36 2.33
CA LEU A 171 5.05 -7.81 3.51
C LEU A 171 6.56 -7.85 3.23
N VAL A 172 6.97 -8.42 2.09
CA VAL A 172 8.38 -8.42 1.66
C VAL A 172 8.90 -6.99 1.47
N ASP A 173 8.10 -6.10 0.89
CA ASP A 173 8.46 -4.70 0.70
C ASP A 173 8.59 -3.95 2.05
N ILE A 174 7.66 -4.17 3.00
CA ILE A 174 7.71 -3.64 4.37
C ILE A 174 8.99 -4.09 5.08
N GLU A 175 9.28 -5.40 5.05
CA GLU A 175 10.46 -5.97 5.69
C GLU A 175 11.74 -5.33 5.17
N ALA A 176 11.86 -5.17 3.85
CA ALA A 176 13.02 -4.53 3.24
C ALA A 176 13.11 -3.04 3.62
N SER A 177 11.97 -2.35 3.70
CA SER A 177 11.90 -0.93 3.99
C SER A 177 12.22 -0.57 5.46
N PHE A 178 11.92 -1.44 6.42
CA PHE A 178 12.30 -1.23 7.83
C PHE A 178 13.81 -1.06 8.01
N TRP A 179 14.63 -1.72 7.19
CA TRP A 179 16.09 -1.65 7.26
C TRP A 179 16.72 -0.46 6.53
N ARG A 180 15.91 0.37 5.85
CA ARG A 180 16.41 1.53 5.09
C ARG A 180 16.67 2.76 5.96
N ASN A 181 16.10 2.82 7.16
CA ASN A 181 16.29 3.94 8.08
C ASN A 181 16.40 3.46 9.54
N ASN A 182 17.32 4.05 10.31
CA ASN A 182 17.61 3.63 11.69
C ASN A 182 16.40 3.77 12.63
N LYS A 183 15.56 4.80 12.46
CA LYS A 183 14.37 5.01 13.31
C LYS A 183 13.32 3.93 13.03
N LEU A 184 13.08 3.63 11.76
CA LEU A 184 12.19 2.53 11.35
C LEU A 184 12.71 1.17 11.84
N THR A 185 14.03 0.95 11.74
CA THR A 185 14.68 -0.26 12.26
C THR A 185 14.48 -0.39 13.78
N ALA A 186 14.60 0.70 14.53
CA ALA A 186 14.40 0.69 15.98
C ALA A 186 12.95 0.32 16.35
N ILE A 187 11.96 0.87 15.63
CA ILE A 187 10.53 0.53 15.80
C ILE A 187 10.31 -0.96 15.49
N ALA A 188 10.79 -1.44 14.34
CA ALA A 188 10.61 -2.84 13.95
C ALA A 188 11.22 -3.83 14.97
N ARG A 189 12.37 -3.48 15.56
CA ARG A 189 13.01 -4.29 16.60
C ARG A 189 12.25 -4.26 17.92
N ARG A 190 11.74 -3.09 18.32
CA ARG A 190 10.97 -2.91 19.56
C ARG A 190 9.77 -3.85 19.62
N HIS A 191 9.04 -3.96 18.52
CA HIS A 191 7.83 -4.79 18.40
C HIS A 191 8.10 -6.18 17.81
N ASN A 192 9.36 -6.53 17.53
CA ASN A 192 9.69 -7.75 16.78
C ASN A 192 8.84 -7.91 15.48
N MET A 193 8.55 -6.78 14.82
CA MET A 193 7.45 -6.65 13.87
C MET A 193 7.60 -7.61 12.67
N VAL A 194 8.82 -7.81 12.18
CA VAL A 194 9.07 -8.71 11.04
C VAL A 194 8.70 -10.16 11.38
N ALA A 195 8.95 -10.61 12.61
CA ALA A 195 8.58 -11.96 13.02
C ALA A 195 7.06 -12.09 13.14
N ILE A 196 6.41 -11.12 13.79
CA ILE A 196 4.95 -11.09 13.96
C ILE A 196 4.24 -11.09 12.60
N LEU A 197 4.64 -10.20 11.68
CA LEU A 197 4.04 -10.11 10.35
C LEU A 197 4.14 -11.45 9.59
N ARG A 198 5.30 -12.11 9.63
CA ARG A 198 5.52 -13.40 8.97
C ARG A 198 4.69 -14.51 9.57
N ASP A 199 4.64 -14.57 10.90
CA ASP A 199 3.93 -15.63 11.60
C ASP A 199 2.42 -15.46 11.47
N TYR A 200 1.90 -14.25 11.65
CA TYR A 200 0.49 -13.94 11.42
C TYR A 200 0.06 -14.29 9.98
N PHE A 201 0.86 -13.91 8.98
CA PHE A 201 0.58 -14.30 7.59
C PHE A 201 0.57 -15.82 7.39
N LYS A 202 1.51 -16.54 8.03
CA LYS A 202 1.59 -17.99 7.94
C LYS A 202 0.38 -18.66 8.58
N GLU A 203 0.02 -18.28 9.80
CA GLU A 203 -1.12 -18.86 10.51
C GLU A 203 -2.44 -18.60 9.77
N LEU A 204 -2.60 -17.43 9.17
CA LEU A 204 -3.76 -17.13 8.34
C LEU A 204 -3.79 -17.96 7.04
N ALA A 205 -2.62 -18.19 6.43
CA ALA A 205 -2.51 -18.99 5.20
C ALA A 205 -2.72 -20.50 5.44
N ASP A 206 -2.41 -20.97 6.65
CA ASP A 206 -2.58 -22.36 7.08
C ASP A 206 -4.01 -22.61 7.63
N ASN A 207 -4.69 -21.58 8.15
CA ASN A 207 -6.04 -21.65 8.71
C ASN A 207 -7.03 -20.71 7.96
N PRO A 208 -7.41 -21.05 6.72
CA PRO A 208 -8.22 -20.16 5.87
C PRO A 208 -9.67 -19.97 6.35
N ASN A 209 -10.17 -20.87 7.21
CA ASN A 209 -11.46 -20.73 7.89
C ASN A 209 -11.49 -19.57 8.91
N ARG A 210 -10.31 -19.13 9.39
CA ARG A 210 -10.14 -17.99 10.31
C ARG A 210 -9.86 -16.68 9.56
N LEU A 211 -10.15 -16.63 8.26
CA LEU A 211 -9.91 -15.44 7.43
C LEU A 211 -10.66 -14.20 7.94
N ASN A 212 -11.87 -14.40 8.45
CA ASN A 212 -12.67 -13.35 9.09
C ASN A 212 -11.89 -12.66 10.21
N GLU A 213 -11.18 -13.41 11.06
CA GLU A 213 -10.35 -12.87 12.14
C GLU A 213 -9.14 -12.08 11.58
N GLY A 214 -8.49 -12.59 10.53
CA GLY A 214 -7.35 -11.91 9.88
C GLY A 214 -7.71 -10.84 8.84
N THR A 215 -8.97 -10.41 8.75
CA THR A 215 -9.42 -9.44 7.73
C THR A 215 -8.71 -8.08 7.88
N ASN A 216 -8.61 -7.58 9.11
CA ASN A 216 -7.95 -6.30 9.38
C ASN A 216 -6.47 -6.35 9.02
N PHE A 217 -5.80 -7.47 9.33
CA PHE A 217 -4.41 -7.70 8.98
C PHE A 217 -4.15 -7.57 7.47
N LEU A 218 -4.94 -8.26 6.63
CA LEU A 218 -4.75 -8.26 5.18
C LEU A 218 -5.14 -6.94 4.51
N TYR A 219 -6.26 -6.34 4.91
CA TYR A 219 -6.85 -5.23 4.15
C TYR A 219 -6.58 -3.85 4.76
N SER A 220 -6.23 -3.78 6.04
CA SER A 220 -5.98 -2.52 6.73
C SER A 220 -4.53 -2.40 7.17
N TYR A 221 -4.02 -3.34 7.97
CA TYR A 221 -2.73 -3.19 8.63
C TYR A 221 -1.55 -3.27 7.67
N ILE A 222 -1.44 -4.33 6.86
CA ILE A 222 -0.35 -4.44 5.87
C ILE A 222 -0.34 -3.25 4.91
N PRO A 223 -1.46 -2.88 4.25
CA PRO A 223 -1.46 -1.74 3.33
C PRO A 223 -1.14 -0.42 4.02
N SER A 224 -1.69 -0.16 5.21
CA SER A 224 -1.47 1.10 5.93
C SER A 224 -0.02 1.21 6.42
N LEU A 225 0.55 0.12 6.92
CA LEU A 225 1.94 0.07 7.37
C LEU A 225 2.89 0.30 6.19
N HIS A 226 2.64 -0.37 5.06
CA HIS A 226 3.38 -0.16 3.82
C HIS A 226 3.34 1.31 3.39
N ASP A 227 2.14 1.91 3.31
CA ASP A 227 1.96 3.29 2.89
C ASP A 227 2.63 4.31 3.84
N LEU A 228 2.57 4.08 5.16
CA LEU A 228 3.20 4.96 6.15
C LEU A 228 4.72 4.89 6.06
N ILE A 229 5.29 3.69 5.91
CA ILE A 229 6.73 3.50 5.75
C ILE A 229 7.22 4.15 4.45
N ASP A 230 6.51 3.96 3.34
CA ASP A 230 6.85 4.58 2.06
C ASP A 230 6.82 6.11 2.16
N LYS A 231 5.77 6.69 2.76
CA LYS A 231 5.69 8.13 3.00
C LYS A 231 6.82 8.64 3.89
N TYR A 232 7.16 7.90 4.95
CA TYR A 232 8.28 8.26 5.81
C TYR A 232 9.59 8.33 5.03
N LEU A 233 9.87 7.29 4.22
CA LEU A 233 11.09 7.22 3.40
C LEU A 233 11.10 8.29 2.30
N GLU A 234 9.95 8.62 1.71
CA GLU A 234 9.82 9.71 0.74
C GLU A 234 10.20 11.06 1.37
N ILE A 235 9.68 11.35 2.57
CA ILE A 235 9.98 12.59 3.29
C ILE A 235 11.46 12.63 3.73
N ASP A 236 12.02 11.52 4.21
CA ASP A 236 13.40 11.46 4.69
C ASP A 236 14.42 11.67 3.56
N ASN A 237 14.09 11.23 2.34
CA ASN A 237 14.92 11.41 1.14
C ASN A 237 14.76 12.81 0.49
N HIS A 238 13.87 13.67 1.00
CA HIS A 238 13.65 15.00 0.42
C HIS A 238 14.84 15.94 0.70
N VAL A 239 15.34 16.62 -0.35
CA VAL A 239 16.59 17.42 -0.32
C VAL A 239 16.50 18.64 0.61
N SER A 240 15.35 19.30 0.67
CA SER A 240 15.13 20.46 1.54
C SER A 240 14.45 20.03 2.84
N LYS A 241 15.24 19.85 3.91
CA LYS A 241 14.75 19.51 5.25
C LYS A 241 14.49 20.80 6.04
N THR A 242 13.22 21.13 6.23
CA THR A 242 12.77 22.25 7.08
C THR A 242 12.41 21.74 8.48
N GLN A 243 12.21 22.65 9.45
CA GLN A 243 11.69 22.26 10.77
C GLN A 243 10.33 21.53 10.68
N LEU A 244 9.49 21.93 9.72
CA LEU A 244 8.22 21.25 9.45
C LEU A 244 8.46 19.81 8.96
N THR A 245 9.44 19.59 8.09
CA THR A 245 9.82 18.26 7.58
C THR A 245 10.17 17.31 8.72
N TYR A 246 11.00 17.74 9.69
CA TYR A 246 11.36 16.91 10.85
C TYR A 246 10.16 16.59 11.74
N ARG A 247 9.28 17.57 12.01
CA ARG A 247 8.05 17.33 12.77
C ARG A 247 7.13 16.31 12.08
N THR A 248 7.03 16.35 10.76
CA THR A 248 6.24 15.38 10.00
C THR A 248 6.88 13.99 10.03
N LEU A 249 8.21 13.88 9.93
CA LEU A 249 8.92 12.61 10.10
C LEU A 249 8.67 12.02 11.50
N ASP A 250 8.73 12.84 12.54
CA ASP A 250 8.49 12.39 13.91
C ASP A 250 7.06 11.87 14.10
N LYS A 251 6.05 12.65 13.70
CA LYS A 251 4.65 12.22 13.75
C LYS A 251 4.37 10.95 12.94
N THR A 252 4.99 10.83 11.76
CA THR A 252 4.82 9.64 10.91
C THR A 252 5.45 8.42 11.59
N ALA A 253 6.64 8.56 12.18
CA ALA A 253 7.27 7.48 12.93
C ALA A 253 6.47 7.07 14.18
N GLU A 254 5.91 8.02 14.92
CA GLU A 254 5.01 7.75 16.04
C GLU A 254 3.75 7.00 15.60
N THR A 255 3.19 7.36 14.43
CA THR A 255 2.03 6.66 13.87
C THR A 255 2.39 5.24 13.44
N ILE A 256 3.58 5.03 12.87
CA ILE A 256 4.09 3.70 12.53
C ILE A 256 4.26 2.85 13.80
N ASP A 257 4.85 3.41 14.86
CA ASP A 257 5.06 2.74 16.16
C ASP A 257 3.72 2.31 16.78
N ALA A 258 2.73 3.21 16.80
CA ALA A 258 1.39 2.90 17.29
C ALA A 258 0.67 1.83 16.45
N LEU A 259 0.85 1.85 15.13
CA LEU A 259 0.31 0.81 14.26
C LEU A 259 1.02 -0.54 14.49
N CYS A 260 2.33 -0.55 14.71
CA CYS A 260 3.07 -1.76 15.08
C CYS A 260 2.54 -2.38 16.37
N GLN A 261 2.31 -1.56 17.41
CA GLN A 261 1.68 -2.04 18.66
C GLN A 261 0.28 -2.62 18.40
N THR A 262 -0.53 -1.95 17.58
CA THR A 262 -1.88 -2.43 17.26
C THR A 262 -1.86 -3.79 16.56
N ILE A 263 -0.89 -4.01 15.66
CA ILE A 263 -0.73 -5.30 14.97
C ILE A 263 -0.26 -6.39 15.94
N GLU A 264 0.66 -6.05 16.85
CA GLU A 264 1.10 -6.96 17.91
C GLU A 264 -0.07 -7.40 18.79
N ASP A 265 -0.89 -6.46 19.25
CA ASP A 265 -2.06 -6.75 20.09
C ASP A 265 -3.10 -7.62 19.36
N ASP A 266 -3.38 -7.32 18.09
CA ASP A 266 -4.32 -8.10 17.26
C ASP A 266 -3.80 -9.52 16.99
N TYR A 267 -2.50 -9.67 16.74
CA TYR A 267 -1.87 -10.99 16.59
C TYR A 267 -1.92 -11.81 17.89
N LEU A 268 -1.68 -11.18 19.05
CA LEU A 268 -1.82 -11.85 20.35
C LEU A 268 -3.26 -12.28 20.60
N ALA A 269 -4.24 -11.45 20.22
CA ALA A 269 -5.66 -11.80 20.31
C ALA A 269 -6.01 -12.97 19.38
N PHE A 270 -5.48 -12.98 18.15
CA PHE A 270 -5.63 -14.07 17.19
C PHE A 270 -5.05 -15.39 17.73
N GLN A 271 -3.87 -15.36 18.35
CA GLN A 271 -3.22 -16.55 18.92
C GLN A 271 -3.82 -17.02 20.26
N LYS A 272 -4.64 -16.18 20.92
CA LYS A 272 -5.10 -16.43 22.29
C LYS A 272 -5.88 -17.73 22.43
N ASP A 273 -6.67 -18.09 21.43
CA ASP A 273 -7.45 -19.33 21.45
C ASP A 273 -6.57 -20.58 21.32
N ASP A 274 -5.42 -20.48 20.65
CA ASP A 274 -4.44 -21.57 20.49
C ASP A 274 -3.54 -21.73 21.73
N PHE A 275 -3.39 -20.68 22.55
CA PHE A 275 -2.56 -20.68 23.76
C PHE A 275 -3.31 -20.81 25.09
N LYS A 276 -4.64 -20.90 25.09
CA LYS A 276 -5.44 -21.08 26.32
C LYS A 276 -4.95 -22.25 27.16
N ASP A 277 -4.58 -23.36 26.53
CA ASP A 277 -4.09 -24.56 27.23
C ASP A 277 -2.68 -24.32 27.82
N ALA A 278 -1.81 -23.61 27.10
CA ALA A 278 -0.48 -23.26 27.58
C ALA A 278 -0.52 -22.26 28.75
N GLU A 279 -1.46 -21.31 28.73
CA GLU A 279 -1.66 -20.35 29.83
C GLU A 279 -2.16 -21.05 31.10
N ILE A 280 -3.07 -22.04 30.97
CA ILE A 280 -3.49 -22.92 32.07
C ILE A 280 -2.29 -23.71 32.63
N GLU A 281 -1.45 -24.28 31.77
CA GLU A 281 -0.27 -25.04 32.19
C GLU A 281 0.78 -24.16 32.89
N ILE A 282 1.01 -22.94 32.42
CA ILE A 282 1.90 -21.97 33.06
C ILE A 282 1.37 -21.55 34.43
N GLU A 283 0.07 -21.31 34.55
CA GLU A 283 -0.55 -20.93 35.82
C GLU A 283 -0.51 -22.09 36.83
N LEU A 284 -0.76 -23.32 36.37
CA LEU A 284 -0.59 -24.53 37.17
C LEU A 284 0.88 -24.71 37.63
N ALA A 285 1.84 -24.44 36.75
CA ALA A 285 3.27 -24.49 37.07
C ALA A 285 3.66 -23.41 38.09
N ARG A 286 3.16 -22.18 37.95
CA ARG A 286 3.36 -21.09 38.93
C ARG A 286 2.78 -21.43 40.29
N GLN A 287 1.57 -21.98 40.35
CA GLN A 287 0.97 -22.43 41.61
C GLN A 287 1.79 -23.53 42.28
N LYS A 288 2.26 -24.52 41.50
CA LYS A 288 3.14 -25.58 42.00
C LYS A 288 4.47 -25.02 42.53
N MET A 289 5.05 -24.04 41.85
CA MET A 289 6.25 -23.36 42.32
C MET A 289 5.99 -22.60 43.63
N GLN A 290 4.91 -21.80 43.71
CA GLN A 290 4.56 -21.06 44.92
C GLN A 290 4.30 -22.00 46.12
N GLN A 291 3.62 -23.12 45.91
CA GLN A 291 3.40 -24.16 46.93
C GLN A 291 4.71 -24.83 47.36
N ALA A 292 5.64 -25.09 46.43
CA ALA A 292 6.96 -25.62 46.76
C ALA A 292 7.83 -24.63 47.55
N THR A 293 7.67 -23.32 47.31
CA THR A 293 8.36 -22.27 48.09
C THR A 293 7.75 -22.12 49.48
N THR A 294 6.42 -22.10 49.60
CA THR A 294 5.73 -22.00 50.91
C THR A 294 5.90 -23.26 51.78
N ALA A 295 6.01 -24.44 51.16
CA ALA A 295 6.31 -25.68 51.88
C ALA A 295 7.75 -25.74 52.42
N LYS A 296 8.68 -24.94 51.86
CA LYS A 296 10.06 -24.82 52.38
C LYS A 296 10.17 -23.89 53.59
N ASP A 297 9.25 -22.93 53.71
CA ASP A 297 9.22 -21.97 54.83
C ASP A 297 8.48 -22.49 56.06
N PHE A 298 7.71 -23.59 55.93
CA PHE A 298 7.15 -24.35 57.07
C PHE A 298 8.05 -25.54 57.44
N ASN A 299 9.18 -25.26 58.10
CA ASN A 299 9.93 -26.28 58.83
C ASN A 299 9.58 -26.18 60.34
N PRO A 300 8.83 -27.12 60.94
CA PRO A 300 8.59 -27.13 62.38
C PRO A 300 9.82 -27.73 63.07
N ALA A 301 10.88 -26.95 63.16
CA ALA A 301 12.07 -27.27 63.92
C ALA A 301 12.50 -26.05 64.73
N ASP A 302 11.63 -25.60 65.63
CA ASP A 302 12.07 -24.83 66.79
C ASP A 302 11.51 -25.52 68.03
N GLY A 303 12.44 -26.04 68.83
CA GLY A 303 12.17 -27.05 69.83
C GLY A 303 13.46 -27.79 70.18
N LYS A 304 14.43 -27.05 70.72
CA LYS A 304 15.37 -27.55 71.73
C LYS A 304 16.21 -26.43 72.32
N ASP A 305 15.78 -26.03 73.52
CA ASP A 305 16.56 -25.74 74.72
C ASP A 305 18.07 -25.58 74.54
N ASN A 306 18.55 -24.38 74.86
CA ASN A 306 19.89 -24.16 75.40
C ASN A 306 19.83 -22.97 76.36
N HIS A 307 19.65 -23.23 77.65
CA HIS A 307 20.24 -22.38 78.68
C HIS A 307 20.38 -23.16 79.98
N ASP A 308 21.50 -23.86 80.11
CA ASP A 308 22.12 -24.10 81.40
C ASP A 308 23.28 -23.09 81.49
N ASP A 309 23.22 -22.19 82.46
CA ASP A 309 24.35 -21.90 83.34
C ASP A 309 23.86 -21.06 84.53
N ASP A 310 24.40 -21.45 85.68
CA ASP A 310 24.54 -20.74 86.95
C ASP A 310 23.42 -20.79 88.00
N PHE A 311 23.68 -21.75 88.89
CA PHE A 311 23.38 -21.82 90.31
C PHE A 311 23.24 -20.47 91.05
N GLU A 312 22.33 -20.55 92.03
CA GLU A 312 22.44 -20.05 93.40
C GLU A 312 21.59 -18.85 93.82
N ASN A 313 20.92 -19.06 94.96
CA ASN A 313 20.27 -18.11 95.85
C ASN A 313 18.93 -17.53 95.34
N SER A 314 17.87 -17.41 96.14
CA SER A 314 17.66 -17.53 97.58
C SER A 314 16.30 -16.85 97.78
N PHE A 315 15.35 -17.52 98.44
CA PHE A 315 14.18 -16.88 99.08
C PHE A 315 13.16 -16.30 98.05
N ASP A 316 11.85 -16.27 98.24
CA ASP A 316 10.99 -16.42 99.40
C ASP A 316 9.57 -16.75 98.90
N ASN A 317 8.79 -17.35 99.78
CA ASN A 317 7.33 -17.42 99.81
C ASN A 317 6.56 -16.42 98.92
N PHE A 318 5.64 -16.91 98.08
CA PHE A 318 4.18 -16.84 98.26
C PHE A 318 3.43 -17.44 97.06
#